data_AF-A0A225US05-F1
#
_entry.id   AF-A0A225US05-F1
#
_cell.length_a   1.000
_cell.length_b   1.000
_cell.length_c   1.000
_cell.angle_alpha   90.00
_cell.angle_beta   90.00
_cell.angle_gamma   90.00
#
_symmetry.space_group_name_H-M   'P 1'
#
loop_
_entity.id
_entity.type
_entity.pdbx_description
1 polymer ?
#
loop_
_entity_poly.entity_id
_entity_poly.type
_entity_poly.pdbx_seq_one_letter_code
_entity_poly.pdbx_strand_id
1 'polypeptide(L)'
;MLLDRGKSTDDVFKLLKFDRVGHDIFNLESTATKIQTNKIGNYLVSDESPRNVFQYLGLDELGDAILDTSLFRMWMKYVNDFNKRNPNQQASWFTPRRIECEWGGIRMINIAMQKANTVKIDKMVEREWLNYWLDNDMPPGAVYQWLDLVKKGGNDRKFITWTTYLDEFNQRYPTYRKIRIE
;
A
#
# COMPACT_ATOMS: atom_id res chain seq x y z
N MET A 1 13.97 34.53 8.84
CA MET A 1 13.33 34.55 10.17
C MET A 1 11.93 34.02 10.01
N LEU A 2 11.62 32.85 10.57
CA LEU A 2 10.28 32.37 10.99
C LEU A 2 10.44 30.94 11.55
N LEU A 3 11.18 30.82 12.65
CA LEU A 3 11.06 29.69 13.57
C LEU A 3 10.32 30.25 14.78
N ASP A 4 9.00 30.18 14.74
CA ASP A 4 8.19 30.48 15.91
C ASP A 4 8.16 29.24 16.81
N ARG A 5 8.40 29.47 18.10
CA ARG A 5 8.60 28.42 19.12
C ARG A 5 7.25 27.78 19.44
N GLY A 6 6.94 26.68 18.75
CA GLY A 6 5.75 25.89 19.06
C GLY A 6 5.28 24.93 17.98
N LYS A 7 5.84 24.98 16.76
CA LYS A 7 5.49 24.05 15.69
C LYS A 7 6.35 22.78 15.76
N SER A 8 5.71 21.61 15.78
CA SER A 8 6.41 20.33 15.66
C SER A 8 7.21 20.32 14.36
N THR A 9 8.28 19.55 14.27
CA THR A 9 8.96 19.30 12.98
C THR A 9 7.95 18.92 11.90
N ASP A 10 6.90 18.20 12.29
CA ASP A 10 5.85 17.71 11.39
C ASP A 10 4.95 18.86 10.86
N ASP A 11 4.73 19.90 11.66
CA ASP A 11 4.01 21.11 11.23
C ASP A 11 4.85 21.94 10.26
N VAL A 12 6.17 22.00 10.47
CA VAL A 12 7.11 22.63 9.55
C VAL A 12 7.14 21.87 8.22
N PHE A 13 7.11 20.54 8.25
CA PHE A 13 7.03 19.71 7.04
C PHE A 13 5.73 19.90 6.26
N LYS A 14 4.57 20.02 6.94
CA LYS A 14 3.28 20.33 6.29
C LYS A 14 3.30 21.69 5.59
N LEU A 15 3.94 22.69 6.19
CA LEU A 15 4.07 24.04 5.62
C LEU A 15 4.99 24.07 4.39
N LEU A 16 6.09 23.30 4.42
CA LEU A 16 7.06 23.27 3.33
C LEU A 16 6.53 22.60 2.05
N LYS A 17 5.53 21.72 2.13
CA LYS A 17 4.90 21.08 0.96
C LYS A 17 4.03 22.04 0.12
N PHE A 18 3.69 23.23 0.63
CA PHE A 18 2.83 24.19 -0.08
C PHE A 18 3.58 25.14 -1.04
N ASP A 19 4.90 25.27 -0.96
CA ASP A 19 5.67 26.13 -1.86
C ASP A 19 6.05 25.38 -3.15
N ARG A 20 5.29 25.65 -4.21
CA ARG A 20 5.43 25.06 -5.56
C ARG A 20 6.59 25.66 -6.36
N VAL A 21 7.84 25.37 -5.98
CA VAL A 21 9.00 25.59 -6.87
C VAL A 21 9.80 24.29 -7.00
N GLY A 22 9.62 23.62 -8.14
CA GLY A 22 9.99 22.21 -8.38
C GLY A 22 11.46 21.81 -8.25
N HIS A 23 12.40 22.76 -8.10
CA HIS A 23 13.83 22.44 -7.97
C HIS A 23 14.27 22.22 -6.51
N ASP A 24 13.63 22.90 -5.56
CA ASP A 24 13.89 22.72 -4.12
C ASP A 24 13.09 21.55 -3.54
N ILE A 25 11.98 21.16 -4.18
CA ILE A 25 11.14 20.02 -3.77
C ILE A 25 11.93 18.71 -3.77
N PHE A 26 12.78 18.44 -4.77
CA PHE A 26 13.58 17.21 -4.81
C PHE A 26 14.63 17.14 -3.69
N ASN A 27 15.28 18.28 -3.39
CA ASN A 27 16.26 18.35 -2.30
C ASN A 27 15.57 18.27 -0.93
N LEU A 28 14.40 18.89 -0.78
CA LEU A 28 13.58 18.83 0.41
C LEU A 28 12.98 17.42 0.62
N GLU A 29 12.51 16.77 -0.43
CA GLU A 29 12.03 15.38 -0.41
C GLU A 29 13.17 14.44 0.00
N SER A 30 14.37 14.60 -0.56
CA SER A 30 15.53 13.79 -0.16
C SER A 30 15.95 14.02 1.29
N THR A 31 15.83 15.25 1.79
CA THR A 31 16.18 15.62 3.17
C THR A 31 15.11 15.16 4.16
N ALA A 32 13.83 15.36 3.83
CA ALA A 32 12.69 14.86 4.59
C ALA A 32 12.69 13.33 4.64
N THR A 33 12.96 12.67 3.51
CA THR A 33 13.16 11.22 3.43
C THR A 33 14.31 10.79 4.33
N LYS A 34 15.46 11.48 4.32
CA LYS A 34 16.59 11.16 5.22
C LYS A 34 16.25 11.35 6.70
N ILE A 35 15.55 12.43 7.06
CA ILE A 35 15.13 12.69 8.45
C ILE A 35 14.14 11.62 8.92
N GLN A 36 13.13 11.31 8.11
CA GLN A 36 12.16 10.26 8.40
C GLN A 36 12.80 8.86 8.41
N THR A 37 13.78 8.60 7.53
CA THR A 37 14.62 7.38 7.54
C THR A 37 15.31 7.20 8.87
N ASN A 38 15.92 8.25 9.41
CA ASN A 38 16.62 8.17 10.69
C ASN A 38 15.66 7.90 11.86
N LYS A 39 14.37 8.25 11.74
CA LYS A 39 13.36 7.99 12.78
C LYS A 39 12.83 6.55 12.76
N ILE A 40 12.91 5.82 11.64
CA ILE A 40 12.30 4.48 11.52
C ILE A 40 12.91 3.46 12.49
N GLY A 41 14.20 3.60 12.80
CA GLY A 41 14.87 2.78 13.81
C GLY A 41 14.31 3.02 15.21
N ASN A 42 14.04 4.28 15.56
CA ASN A 42 13.47 4.63 16.86
C ASN A 42 12.04 4.10 17.00
N TYR A 43 11.22 4.17 15.94
CA TYR A 43 9.89 3.57 15.94
C TYR A 43 9.93 2.05 16.14
N LEU A 44 10.99 1.37 15.70
CA LEU A 44 11.13 -0.07 15.90
C LEU A 44 11.58 -0.40 17.32
N VAL A 45 12.36 0.48 17.95
CA VAL A 45 12.77 0.35 19.36
C VAL A 45 11.59 0.62 20.29
N SER A 46 10.77 1.62 19.98
CA SER A 46 9.58 1.99 20.76
C SER A 46 8.37 1.08 20.49
N ASP A 47 8.52 0.05 19.66
CA ASP A 47 7.45 -0.88 19.28
C ASP A 47 6.20 -0.18 18.71
N GLU A 48 6.41 0.89 17.95
CA GLU A 48 5.31 1.64 17.35
C GLU A 48 4.55 0.76 16.36
N SER A 49 3.23 0.93 16.29
CA SER A 49 2.47 0.12 15.35
C SER A 49 2.82 0.50 13.89
N PRO A 50 2.93 -0.47 12.97
CA PRO A 50 3.11 -0.18 11.55
C PRO A 50 2.10 0.79 10.94
N ARG A 51 0.90 0.85 11.53
CA ARG A 51 -0.11 1.84 11.18
C ARG A 51 0.30 3.25 11.54
N ASN A 52 0.71 3.49 12.78
CA ASN A 52 1.14 4.81 13.23
C ASN A 52 2.36 5.26 12.43
N VAL A 53 3.33 4.36 12.22
CA VAL A 53 4.52 4.70 11.43
C VAL A 53 4.16 5.03 9.98
N PHE A 54 3.15 4.37 9.38
CA PHE A 54 2.69 4.73 8.04
C PHE A 54 2.24 6.20 7.97
N GLN A 55 1.45 6.65 8.95
CA GLN A 55 1.00 8.04 9.08
C GLN A 55 2.14 9.00 9.41
N TYR A 56 3.05 8.63 10.32
CA TYR A 56 4.18 9.49 10.73
C TYR A 56 5.17 9.73 9.59
N LEU A 57 5.25 8.80 8.64
CA LEU A 57 6.00 8.96 7.40
C LEU A 57 5.22 9.74 6.33
N GLY A 58 3.95 10.06 6.55
CA GLY A 58 3.08 10.75 5.59
C GLY A 58 2.88 9.96 4.30
N LEU A 59 2.88 8.63 4.39
CA LEU A 59 2.73 7.74 3.23
C LEU A 59 1.31 7.79 2.66
N ASP A 60 0.32 8.10 3.48
CA ASP A 60 -1.07 8.37 3.09
C ASP A 60 -1.20 9.57 2.13
N GLU A 61 -0.29 10.55 2.24
CA GLU A 61 -0.30 11.76 1.40
C GLU A 61 0.35 11.56 0.01
N LEU A 62 1.01 10.43 -0.24
CA LEU A 62 1.79 10.20 -1.48
C LEU A 62 0.95 9.78 -2.69
N GLY A 63 -0.33 9.46 -2.49
CA GLY A 63 -1.26 9.08 -3.55
C GLY A 63 -0.69 7.97 -4.46
N ASP A 64 -0.76 8.19 -5.77
CA ASP A 64 -0.42 7.18 -6.78
C ASP A 64 1.09 6.92 -6.94
N ALA A 65 1.94 7.86 -6.48
CA ALA A 65 3.39 7.77 -6.57
C ALA A 65 4.00 6.88 -5.48
N ILE A 66 3.22 6.49 -4.47
CA ILE A 66 3.72 5.82 -3.27
C ILE A 66 4.55 4.56 -3.56
N LEU A 67 4.13 3.74 -4.53
CA LEU A 67 4.82 2.49 -4.88
C LEU A 67 6.24 2.74 -5.42
N ASP A 68 6.49 3.92 -5.99
CA ASP A 68 7.78 4.29 -6.55
C ASP A 68 8.75 4.82 -5.49
N THR A 69 8.22 5.30 -4.36
CA THR A 69 9.02 5.95 -3.32
C THR A 69 9.91 4.97 -2.55
N SER A 70 11.15 5.39 -2.28
CA SER A 70 12.06 4.65 -1.40
C SER A 70 11.53 4.54 0.03
N LEU A 71 10.79 5.57 0.48
CA LEU A 71 10.16 5.62 1.79
C LEU A 71 9.16 4.48 2.02
N PHE A 72 8.32 4.19 1.02
CA PHE A 72 7.39 3.05 1.09
C PHE A 72 8.12 1.70 1.19
N ARG A 73 9.23 1.52 0.44
CA ARG A 73 10.04 0.29 0.52
C ARG A 73 10.60 0.08 1.93
N MET A 74 11.05 1.16 2.53
CA MET A 74 11.64 1.13 3.85
C MET A 74 10.58 0.87 4.93
N TRP A 75 9.39 1.45 4.81
CA TRP A 75 8.27 1.12 5.68
C TRP A 75 7.85 -0.35 5.58
N MET A 76 7.82 -0.94 4.38
CA MET A 76 7.56 -2.39 4.24
C MET A 76 8.63 -3.24 4.93
N LYS A 77 9.90 -2.84 4.85
CA LYS A 77 10.97 -3.49 5.61
C LYS A 77 10.73 -3.36 7.12
N TYR A 78 10.35 -2.18 7.58
CA TYR A 78 9.99 -1.94 8.98
C TYR A 78 8.86 -2.87 9.45
N VAL A 79 7.80 -3.05 8.67
CA VAL A 79 6.71 -3.96 9.07
C VAL A 79 7.19 -5.40 9.22
N ASN A 80 8.07 -5.86 8.31
CA ASN A 80 8.66 -7.19 8.42
C ASN A 80 9.51 -7.32 9.71
N ASP A 81 10.32 -6.31 10.01
CA ASP A 81 11.16 -6.32 11.22
C ASP A 81 10.32 -6.22 12.50
N PHE A 82 9.23 -5.46 12.49
CA PHE A 82 8.23 -5.41 13.57
C PHE A 82 7.58 -6.79 13.79
N ASN A 83 7.09 -7.44 12.74
CA ASN A 83 6.43 -8.75 12.86
C ASN A 83 7.36 -9.85 13.37
N LYS A 84 8.65 -9.80 13.01
CA LYS A 84 9.66 -10.73 13.55
C LYS A 84 9.87 -10.54 15.05
N ARG A 85 9.79 -9.31 15.56
CA ARG A 85 9.88 -9.01 17.00
C ARG A 85 8.58 -9.35 17.73
N ASN A 86 7.45 -9.24 17.04
CA ASN A 86 6.11 -9.42 17.58
C ASN A 86 5.38 -10.60 16.94
N PRO A 87 5.84 -11.85 17.13
CA PRO A 87 5.28 -13.03 16.46
C PRO A 87 3.81 -13.29 16.83
N ASN A 88 3.40 -12.85 18.02
CA ASN A 88 2.02 -12.99 18.53
C ASN A 88 1.12 -11.78 18.21
N GLN A 89 1.68 -10.70 17.66
CA GLN A 89 0.97 -9.47 17.30
C GLN A 89 1.39 -8.99 15.92
N GLN A 90 1.42 -9.91 14.96
CA GLN A 90 1.84 -9.59 13.60
C GLN A 90 0.88 -8.56 13.01
N ALA A 91 1.44 -7.40 12.67
CA ALA A 91 0.76 -6.39 11.91
C ALA A 91 0.90 -6.73 10.43
N SER A 92 -0.20 -6.94 9.74
CA SER A 92 -0.13 -7.02 8.28
C SER A 92 0.22 -5.63 7.74
N TRP A 93 1.28 -5.55 6.93
CA TRP A 93 1.64 -4.33 6.21
C TRP A 93 0.50 -3.87 5.28
N PHE A 94 -0.43 -4.76 4.96
CA PHE A 94 -1.60 -4.48 4.15
C PHE A 94 -2.73 -3.78 4.93
N THR A 95 -2.85 -4.03 6.25
CA THR A 95 -3.98 -3.57 7.07
C THR A 95 -4.02 -2.05 7.32
N PRO A 96 -2.90 -1.33 7.60
CA PRO A 96 -2.92 0.12 7.77
C PRO A 96 -3.55 0.88 6.60
N ARG A 97 -3.26 0.44 5.37
CA ARG A 97 -3.80 1.04 4.14
C ARG A 97 -5.27 0.79 3.91
N ARG A 98 -5.80 -0.30 4.47
CA ARG A 98 -7.23 -0.64 4.40
C ARG A 98 -8.08 0.40 5.14
N ILE A 99 -7.59 0.92 6.27
CA ILE A 99 -8.35 1.81 7.17
C ILE A 99 -8.39 3.25 6.66
N GLU A 100 -7.34 3.72 5.99
CA GLU A 100 -7.24 5.13 5.58
C GLU A 100 -7.67 5.39 4.14
N CYS A 101 -7.79 4.34 3.31
CA CYS A 101 -8.17 4.47 1.92
C CYS A 101 -8.93 3.23 1.42
N GLU A 102 -10.20 3.07 1.78
CA GLU A 102 -11.06 2.01 1.19
C GLU A 102 -11.11 2.10 -0.35
N TRP A 103 -10.89 3.29 -0.92
CA TRP A 103 -10.71 3.49 -2.37
C TRP A 103 -9.25 3.48 -2.84
N GLY A 104 -8.27 3.62 -1.95
CA GLY A 104 -6.84 3.59 -2.30
C GLY A 104 -6.35 2.18 -2.55
N GLY A 105 -6.91 1.18 -1.89
CA GLY A 105 -6.55 -0.22 -2.12
C GLY A 105 -6.78 -0.69 -3.57
N ILE A 106 -7.97 -0.44 -4.11
CA ILE A 106 -8.33 -0.76 -5.50
C ILE A 106 -7.53 0.13 -6.49
N ARG A 107 -7.29 1.41 -6.18
CA ARG A 107 -6.43 2.25 -7.02
C ARG A 107 -5.00 1.73 -7.09
N MET A 108 -4.46 1.27 -5.96
CA MET A 108 -3.10 0.77 -5.87
C MET A 108 -2.87 -0.52 -6.62
N ILE A 109 -3.77 -1.48 -6.51
CA ILE A 109 -3.66 -2.70 -7.31
C ILE A 109 -3.75 -2.37 -8.81
N ASN A 110 -4.61 -1.41 -9.19
CA ASN A 110 -4.68 -0.92 -10.57
C ASN A 110 -3.35 -0.29 -11.04
N ILE A 111 -2.69 0.53 -10.22
CA ILE A 111 -1.39 1.14 -10.54
C ILE A 111 -0.30 0.06 -10.65
N ALA A 112 -0.24 -0.88 -9.69
CA ALA A 112 0.70 -1.99 -9.71
C ALA A 112 0.52 -2.86 -10.97
N MET A 113 -0.72 -3.10 -11.39
CA MET A 113 -1.03 -3.87 -12.60
C MET A 113 -0.76 -3.13 -13.91
N GLN A 114 -0.77 -1.79 -13.91
CA GLN A 114 -0.41 -0.97 -15.08
C GLN A 114 1.10 -0.86 -15.28
N LYS A 115 1.86 -0.79 -14.18
CA LYS A 115 3.32 -0.76 -14.21
C LYS A 115 3.83 -2.17 -14.46
N ALA A 116 4.09 -2.48 -15.74
CA ALA A 116 4.58 -3.77 -16.21
C ALA A 116 5.54 -4.42 -15.19
N ASN A 117 5.13 -5.59 -14.71
CA ASN A 117 5.49 -6.25 -13.44
C ASN A 117 7.00 -6.57 -13.26
N THR A 118 7.84 -5.55 -13.28
CA THR A 118 9.31 -5.66 -13.32
C THR A 118 9.95 -5.48 -11.94
N VAL A 119 9.24 -4.89 -10.98
CA VAL A 119 9.75 -4.63 -9.63
C VAL A 119 9.08 -5.55 -8.61
N LYS A 120 9.89 -6.13 -7.71
CA LYS A 120 9.48 -7.14 -6.70
C LYS A 120 8.29 -6.69 -5.82
N ILE A 121 8.15 -5.39 -5.60
CA ILE A 121 7.12 -4.81 -4.74
C ILE A 121 5.74 -4.89 -5.39
N ASP A 122 5.64 -4.67 -6.71
CA ASP A 122 4.36 -4.70 -7.41
C ASP A 122 3.77 -6.10 -7.38
N LYS A 123 4.59 -7.14 -7.58
CA LYS A 123 4.20 -8.56 -7.40
C LYS A 123 3.67 -8.86 -6.00
N MET A 124 4.35 -8.31 -4.98
CA MET A 124 3.96 -8.51 -3.59
C MET A 124 2.60 -7.85 -3.31
N VAL A 125 2.40 -6.63 -3.82
CA VAL A 125 1.13 -5.89 -3.70
C VAL A 125 -0.01 -6.65 -4.40
N GLU A 126 0.19 -7.11 -5.63
CA GLU A 126 -0.81 -7.92 -6.34
C GLU A 126 -1.19 -9.18 -5.54
N ARG A 127 -0.20 -9.91 -5.03
CA ARG A 127 -0.43 -11.17 -4.28
C ARG A 127 -1.17 -10.95 -2.96
N GLU A 128 -0.83 -9.93 -2.18
CA GLU A 128 -1.56 -9.67 -0.93
C GLU A 128 -3.02 -9.26 -1.17
N TRP A 129 -3.30 -8.51 -2.24
CA TRP A 129 -4.68 -8.21 -2.61
C TRP A 129 -5.46 -9.47 -2.99
N LEU A 130 -4.84 -10.39 -3.74
CA LEU A 130 -5.45 -11.69 -4.05
C LEU A 130 -5.75 -12.49 -2.79
N ASN A 131 -4.76 -12.62 -1.90
CA ASN A 131 -4.93 -13.34 -0.64
C ASN A 131 -6.05 -12.72 0.21
N TYR A 132 -6.09 -11.38 0.31
CA TYR A 132 -7.15 -10.68 1.02
C TYR A 132 -8.54 -10.99 0.46
N TRP A 133 -8.71 -10.91 -0.86
CA TRP A 133 -9.98 -11.24 -1.49
C TRP A 133 -10.37 -12.71 -1.23
N LEU A 134 -9.41 -13.64 -1.30
CA LEU A 134 -9.64 -15.05 -1.00
C LEU A 134 -10.04 -15.27 0.46
N ASP A 135 -9.33 -14.67 1.41
CA ASP A 135 -9.56 -14.84 2.84
C ASP A 135 -10.89 -14.24 3.31
N ASN A 136 -11.48 -13.33 2.52
CA ASN A 136 -12.77 -12.72 2.79
C ASN A 136 -13.88 -13.24 1.87
N ASP A 137 -13.64 -14.38 1.20
CA ASP A 137 -14.61 -15.06 0.34
C ASP A 137 -15.21 -14.15 -0.74
N MET A 138 -14.41 -13.21 -1.25
CA MET A 138 -14.91 -12.20 -2.19
C MET A 138 -15.36 -12.86 -3.49
N PRO A 139 -16.63 -12.70 -3.92
CA PRO A 139 -17.12 -13.36 -5.11
C PRO A 139 -16.30 -12.98 -6.36
N PRO A 140 -15.89 -13.93 -7.22
CA PRO A 140 -15.11 -13.62 -8.42
C PRO A 140 -15.76 -12.58 -9.34
N GLY A 141 -17.09 -12.51 -9.38
CA GLY A 141 -17.82 -11.47 -10.12
C GLY A 141 -17.64 -10.06 -9.55
N ALA A 142 -17.50 -9.90 -8.22
CA ALA A 142 -17.21 -8.60 -7.60
C ALA A 142 -15.77 -8.17 -7.92
N VAL A 143 -14.81 -9.10 -7.81
CA VAL A 143 -13.41 -8.84 -8.19
C VAL A 143 -13.29 -8.48 -9.67
N TYR A 144 -14.06 -9.12 -10.55
CA TYR A 144 -14.12 -8.77 -11.98
C TYR A 144 -14.52 -7.30 -12.19
N GLN A 145 -15.52 -6.82 -11.43
CA GLN A 145 -15.99 -5.43 -11.49
C GLN A 145 -14.96 -4.45 -10.91
N TRP A 146 -14.32 -4.79 -9.77
CA TRP A 146 -13.30 -3.92 -9.15
C TRP A 146 -12.04 -3.76 -10.00
N LEU A 147 -11.71 -4.76 -10.81
CA LEU A 147 -10.63 -4.67 -11.80
C LEU A 147 -11.02 -3.88 -13.06
N ASP A 148 -12.27 -3.39 -13.15
CA ASP A 148 -12.83 -2.64 -14.27
C ASP A 148 -12.71 -3.41 -15.61
N LEU A 149 -12.85 -4.74 -15.57
CA LEU A 149 -12.80 -5.60 -16.76
C LEU A 149 -14.04 -5.48 -17.67
N VAL A 150 -15.01 -4.63 -17.29
CA VAL A 150 -16.24 -4.36 -18.04
C VAL A 150 -16.04 -3.26 -19.10
N LYS A 151 -15.14 -2.29 -18.87
CA LYS A 151 -14.95 -1.12 -19.74
C LYS A 151 -13.69 -1.26 -20.58
N LYS A 152 -13.87 -1.72 -21.83
CA LYS A 152 -12.83 -2.01 -22.85
C LYS A 152 -11.84 -3.09 -22.43
N GLY A 153 -11.68 -4.10 -23.30
CA GLY A 153 -10.83 -5.28 -23.12
C GLY A 153 -9.65 -4.99 -22.21
N GLY A 154 -9.76 -5.46 -20.96
CA GLY A 154 -8.80 -5.15 -19.93
C GLY A 154 -7.40 -5.45 -20.45
N ASN A 155 -6.41 -4.62 -20.10
CA ASN A 155 -5.03 -4.99 -20.34
C ASN A 155 -4.85 -6.43 -19.84
N ASP A 156 -4.28 -7.31 -20.69
CA ASP A 156 -4.08 -8.75 -20.47
C ASP A 156 -3.71 -9.07 -19.02
N ARG A 157 -2.94 -8.20 -18.37
CA ARG A 157 -2.54 -8.35 -16.97
C ARG A 157 -3.69 -8.44 -15.97
N LYS A 158 -4.70 -7.56 -16.08
CA LYS A 158 -5.85 -7.56 -15.16
C LYS A 158 -6.68 -8.82 -15.34
N PHE A 159 -6.85 -9.25 -16.59
CA PHE A 159 -7.57 -10.48 -16.90
C PHE A 159 -6.82 -11.71 -16.38
N ILE A 160 -5.50 -11.81 -16.59
CA ILE A 160 -4.66 -12.89 -16.02
C ILE A 160 -4.74 -12.93 -14.49
N THR A 161 -4.79 -11.78 -13.85
CA THR A 161 -4.89 -11.73 -12.38
C THR A 161 -6.26 -12.20 -11.91
N TRP A 162 -7.33 -11.80 -12.61
CA TRP A 162 -8.67 -12.28 -12.32
C TRP A 162 -8.83 -13.79 -12.56
N THR A 163 -8.26 -14.34 -13.65
CA THR A 163 -8.32 -15.79 -13.89
C THR A 163 -7.55 -16.56 -12.81
N THR A 164 -6.38 -16.07 -12.41
CA THR A 164 -5.61 -16.63 -11.28
C THR A 164 -6.46 -16.63 -10.00
N TYR A 165 -7.11 -15.50 -9.68
CA TYR A 165 -8.00 -15.38 -8.54
C TYR A 165 -9.16 -16.37 -8.59
N LEU A 166 -9.82 -16.48 -9.76
CA LEU A 166 -10.95 -17.38 -9.97
C LEU A 166 -10.55 -18.84 -9.74
N ASP A 167 -9.38 -19.25 -10.23
CA ASP A 167 -8.87 -20.62 -10.05
C ASP A 167 -8.58 -20.92 -8.58
N GLU A 168 -7.87 -20.02 -7.89
CA GLU A 168 -7.56 -20.15 -6.46
C GLU A 168 -8.85 -20.13 -5.60
N PHE A 169 -9.81 -19.28 -5.94
CA PHE A 169 -11.12 -19.20 -5.27
C PHE A 169 -11.91 -20.51 -5.46
N ASN A 170 -11.95 -21.05 -6.67
CA ASN A 170 -12.66 -22.31 -6.95
C ASN A 170 -12.02 -23.52 -6.26
N GLN A 171 -10.69 -23.52 -6.10
CA GLN A 171 -9.99 -24.55 -5.33
C GLN A 171 -10.32 -24.47 -3.85
N ARG A 172 -10.38 -23.25 -3.28
CA ARG A 172 -10.66 -23.02 -1.86
C ARG A 172 -12.15 -23.20 -1.51
N TYR A 173 -13.05 -22.84 -2.42
CA TYR A 173 -14.52 -22.86 -2.23
C TYR A 173 -15.24 -23.72 -3.27
N PRO A 174 -15.00 -25.05 -3.31
CA PRO A 174 -15.54 -25.93 -4.35
C PRO A 174 -17.07 -26.04 -4.33
N THR A 175 -17.71 -25.77 -3.20
CA THR A 175 -19.19 -25.82 -3.03
C THR A 175 -19.88 -24.56 -3.53
N TYR A 176 -19.22 -23.40 -3.54
CA TYR A 176 -19.77 -22.14 -4.04
C TYR A 176 -20.15 -22.22 -5.53
N ARG A 177 -19.40 -23.04 -6.29
CA ARG A 177 -19.66 -23.29 -7.71
C ARG A 177 -20.97 -24.05 -7.96
N LYS A 178 -21.43 -24.87 -7.00
CA LYS A 178 -22.65 -25.68 -7.16
C LYS A 178 -23.93 -24.84 -7.00
N ILE A 179 -23.94 -23.87 -6.09
CA ILE A 179 -25.14 -23.07 -5.76
C ILE A 179 -25.52 -22.06 -6.86
N ARG A 180 -24.60 -21.74 -7.77
CA ARG A 180 -24.79 -20.73 -8.83
C ARG A 180 -25.03 -21.32 -10.24
N ILE A 181 -25.11 -22.65 -10.37
CA ILE A 181 -25.31 -23.36 -11.65
C ILE A 181 -26.64 -24.17 -11.64
N GLU A 182 -27.48 -24.01 -10.62
CA GLU A 182 -28.85 -24.52 -10.57
C GLU A 182 -29.86 -23.37 -10.70
#